data_AF-A0A9E1BBT5-F1
#
_entry.id   AF-A0A9E1BBT5-F1
#
_cell.length_a   1.000
_cell.length_b   1.000
_cell.length_c   1.000
_cell.angle_alpha   90.00
_cell.angle_beta   90.00
_cell.angle_gamma   90.00
#
_symmetry.space_group_name_H-M   'P 1'
#
loop_
_entity.id
_entity.type
_entity.pdbx_description
1 polymer ?
#
loop_
_entity_poly.entity_id
_entity_poly.type
_entity_poly.pdbx_seq_one_letter_code
_entity_poly.pdbx_strand_id
1 'polypeptide(L)'
;MKKQNRNVCIAVSIFAILFTVITILPGGMLRAEEQKLPVEAENITTKELYPGVTLTTFELSKSSKYGQNKVGVVEFDPTQSDLYIDVTNMAEYSNTLRTVEKTVTDFNEGNNSGKTAIAAINGDLWMVSYAHARVEGSETSYGGYTDAVVTKSLTLPRGFNMYNGEIITSAHMSQETPFEGAFQSFGFTADNRPYLGQPTVTIQVKNITQDTEQVKADGINRLPAKNALVMYTDKGALSHYALADAYEVVIDCDQDYIVKHGASIRGKVTAICKEGDEDLPMQENRIILTARGKKPTAKIDAFKIGDEIEISVSVKDLYGNNEAWQNDVLNAVGGHMVFAKDGKYNSIGDTTSYPTTILAETNSGNILFIQNDGRQKEYSIGFRFSDYTKLAKEFDLKNAFLLDGGGSSTLIALEENGYKLINRPSDKDENGNYGQTRTVVNSVILSHGRDRNAPADPTEDPNAASTASSDTQSDDNARSGDTVWKIVIIGGSVVCFIVAVLLAIRAGNKKYGKGK
;
A
#
# COMPACT_ATOMS: atom_id res chain seq x y z
N MET A 1 25.64 73.19 49.67
CA MET A 1 24.84 73.27 50.92
C MET A 1 23.37 73.08 50.52
N LYS A 2 22.57 72.06 50.88
CA LYS A 2 22.54 71.08 51.98
C LYS A 2 21.90 69.75 51.48
N LYS A 3 22.48 68.63 51.96
CA LYS A 3 21.95 67.32 52.42
C LYS A 3 20.63 66.76 51.86
N GLN A 4 20.51 65.54 51.30
CA GLN A 4 20.78 64.14 51.75
C GLN A 4 19.74 63.52 52.74
N ASN A 5 19.14 62.38 52.30
CA ASN A 5 18.60 61.20 53.03
C ASN A 5 17.12 61.04 53.50
N ARG A 6 16.45 60.04 52.86
CA ARG A 6 15.70 58.83 53.35
C ARG A 6 14.50 58.94 54.32
N ASN A 7 13.33 58.44 53.87
CA ASN A 7 12.61 57.22 54.37
C ASN A 7 11.15 57.17 53.81
N VAL A 8 10.78 56.19 52.96
CA VAL A 8 10.00 54.94 53.21
C VAL A 8 8.55 55.13 53.68
N CYS A 9 7.57 54.84 52.80
CA CYS A 9 6.41 53.97 53.07
C CYS A 9 5.65 53.59 51.78
N ILE A 10 5.01 52.44 51.83
CA ILE A 10 4.55 51.53 50.75
C ILE A 10 3.11 51.83 50.30
N ALA A 11 2.81 51.66 49.00
CA ALA A 11 1.63 50.96 48.42
C ALA A 11 1.54 51.27 46.91
N VAL A 12 1.98 50.39 46.02
CA VAL A 12 1.21 49.30 45.37
C VAL A 12 0.41 49.80 44.15
N SER A 13 0.75 49.19 43.00
CA SER A 13 -0.07 48.95 41.80
C SER A 13 0.26 49.70 40.52
N ILE A 14 0.60 48.86 39.52
CA ILE A 14 0.45 49.04 38.06
C ILE A 14 1.59 49.82 37.39
N PHE A 15 2.65 49.10 37.02
CA PHE A 15 3.39 49.16 35.74
C PHE A 15 4.79 48.53 35.91
N ALA A 16 4.88 47.19 35.93
CA ALA A 16 6.14 46.47 35.73
C ALA A 16 5.89 44.96 35.58
N ILE A 17 5.68 44.48 34.35
CA ILE A 17 6.21 43.20 33.86
C ILE A 17 6.55 43.46 32.38
N LEU A 18 7.73 44.00 32.08
CA LEU A 18 9.03 43.33 31.96
C LEU A 18 9.12 42.48 30.68
N PHE A 19 9.52 43.17 29.60
CA PHE A 19 10.36 42.64 28.54
C PHE A 19 11.57 41.95 29.17
N THR A 20 11.55 40.61 29.26
CA THR A 20 12.71 39.69 29.21
C THR A 20 12.23 38.29 29.51
N VAL A 21 11.74 37.60 28.47
CA VAL A 21 12.01 36.16 28.22
C VAL A 21 11.80 35.96 26.72
N ILE A 22 12.83 36.24 25.91
CA ILE A 22 12.97 35.55 24.62
C ILE A 22 13.49 34.16 25.01
N THR A 23 12.57 33.28 25.38
CA THR A 23 12.84 31.84 25.38
C THR A 23 12.77 31.40 23.95
N ILE A 24 13.88 30.86 23.48
CA ILE A 24 14.03 30.04 22.29
C ILE A 24 12.76 29.18 22.14
N LEU A 25 11.87 29.57 21.23
CA LEU A 25 10.84 28.65 20.74
C LEU A 25 11.63 27.58 19.97
N PRO A 26 11.62 26.31 20.41
CA PRO A 26 12.21 25.27 19.58
C PRO A 26 11.47 25.27 18.25
N GLY A 27 12.19 25.21 17.13
CA GLY A 27 11.58 25.24 15.79
C GLY A 27 10.45 24.22 15.58
N GLY A 28 10.36 23.17 16.42
CA GLY A 28 9.24 22.25 16.44
C GLY A 28 7.90 22.84 16.89
N MET A 29 7.87 23.81 17.82
CA MET A 29 6.61 24.38 18.31
C MET A 29 5.96 25.33 17.29
N LEU A 30 6.77 26.03 16.48
CA LEU A 30 6.31 26.88 15.38
C LEU A 30 5.74 26.05 14.22
N ARG A 31 6.35 24.90 13.87
CA ARG A 31 5.83 24.00 12.82
C ARG A 31 4.53 23.29 13.20
N ALA A 32 4.31 23.03 14.50
CA ALA A 32 3.07 22.42 14.98
C ALA A 32 1.84 23.33 14.85
N GLU A 33 2.00 24.65 15.04
CA GLU A 33 0.93 25.63 14.78
C GLU A 33 0.61 25.76 13.28
N GLU A 34 1.62 25.61 12.42
CA GLU A 34 1.45 25.60 10.95
C GLU A 34 0.72 24.34 10.45
N GLN A 35 0.94 23.19 11.08
CA GLN A 35 0.35 21.89 10.72
C GLN A 35 -1.13 21.73 11.12
N LYS A 36 -1.72 22.73 11.80
CA LYS A 36 -3.12 22.75 12.24
C LYS A 36 -3.54 21.47 12.98
N LEU A 37 -2.72 21.06 13.96
CA LEU A 37 -3.03 19.92 14.80
C LEU A 37 -4.34 20.14 15.61
N PRO A 38 -4.97 19.06 16.12
CA PRO A 38 -6.09 19.20 17.03
C PRO A 38 -5.79 20.12 18.20
N VAL A 39 -6.75 20.97 18.59
CA VAL A 39 -6.55 22.02 19.61
C VAL A 39 -6.15 21.44 20.98
N GLU A 40 -6.57 20.21 21.26
CA GLU A 40 -6.30 19.50 22.51
C GLU A 40 -5.04 18.62 22.43
N ALA A 41 -4.21 18.77 21.38
CA ALA A 41 -2.95 18.04 21.24
C ALA A 41 -1.95 18.44 22.34
N GLU A 42 -1.40 17.44 23.00
CA GLU A 42 -0.43 17.54 24.09
C GLU A 42 0.83 16.73 23.72
N ASN A 43 1.94 16.94 24.44
CA ASN A 43 3.20 16.19 24.24
C ASN A 43 3.70 16.18 22.79
N ILE A 44 3.55 17.31 22.09
CA ILE A 44 3.89 17.44 20.67
C ILE A 44 5.41 17.36 20.49
N THR A 45 5.86 16.48 19.62
CA THR A 45 7.25 16.35 19.17
C THR A 45 7.30 16.43 17.66
N THR A 46 8.24 17.20 17.12
CA THR A 46 8.41 17.40 15.69
C THR A 46 9.85 17.11 15.28
N LYS A 47 10.02 16.42 14.15
CA LYS A 47 11.30 16.04 13.57
C LYS A 47 11.25 16.20 12.05
N GLU A 48 12.26 16.82 11.46
CA GLU A 48 12.45 16.80 10.01
C GLU A 48 13.05 15.45 9.59
N LEU A 49 12.35 14.71 8.72
CA LEU A 49 12.80 13.41 8.21
C LEU A 49 13.73 13.57 7.01
N TYR A 50 13.41 14.56 6.18
CA TYR A 50 14.09 14.98 4.96
C TYR A 50 13.76 16.45 4.74
N PRO A 51 14.59 17.28 4.07
CA PRO A 51 14.24 18.67 3.78
C PRO A 51 12.81 18.81 3.22
N GLY A 52 11.96 19.57 3.92
CA GLY A 52 10.56 19.76 3.54
C GLY A 52 9.57 18.68 4.02
N VAL A 53 10.06 17.61 4.65
CA VAL A 53 9.24 16.49 5.17
C VAL A 53 9.31 16.43 6.69
N THR A 54 8.16 16.63 7.33
CA THR A 54 8.07 16.75 8.79
C THR A 54 7.28 15.58 9.37
N LEU A 55 7.84 14.90 10.38
CA LEU A 55 7.12 13.99 11.26
C LEU A 55 6.76 14.73 12.56
N THR A 56 5.47 14.74 12.90
CA THR A 56 4.98 15.21 14.18
C THR A 56 4.24 14.10 14.91
N THR A 57 4.55 13.90 16.18
CA THR A 57 3.82 12.99 17.06
C THR A 57 3.19 13.77 18.19
N PHE A 58 1.95 13.43 18.57
CA PHE A 58 1.27 14.07 19.69
C PHE A 58 0.32 13.09 20.39
N GLU A 59 -0.17 13.52 21.55
CA GLU A 59 -1.11 12.79 22.37
C GLU A 59 -2.39 13.59 22.59
N LEU A 60 -3.49 12.88 22.80
CA LEU A 60 -4.73 13.44 23.32
C LEU A 60 -4.99 12.78 24.67
N SER A 61 -5.32 13.58 25.68
CA SER A 61 -5.57 13.10 27.03
C SER A 61 -6.91 12.38 27.16
N LYS A 62 -7.13 11.61 28.25
CA LYS A 62 -8.42 10.94 28.51
C LYS A 62 -9.60 11.89 28.59
N SER A 63 -9.36 13.12 29.02
CA SER A 63 -10.34 14.21 29.10
C SER A 63 -10.61 14.89 27.76
N SER A 64 -9.80 14.60 26.72
CA SER A 64 -10.03 15.15 25.40
C SER A 64 -11.39 14.72 24.87
N LYS A 65 -12.02 15.56 24.04
CA LYS A 65 -13.26 15.21 23.32
C LYS A 65 -13.11 13.99 22.41
N TYR A 66 -11.87 13.65 22.03
CA TYR A 66 -11.53 12.47 21.23
C TYR A 66 -11.16 11.25 22.09
N GLY A 67 -11.02 11.44 23.41
CA GLY A 67 -10.46 10.46 24.33
C GLY A 67 -8.94 10.25 24.14
N GLN A 68 -8.39 9.31 24.92
CA GLN A 68 -6.95 9.10 24.97
C GLN A 68 -6.42 8.51 23.66
N ASN A 69 -5.56 9.25 22.96
CA ASN A 69 -5.02 8.83 21.67
C ASN A 69 -3.54 9.18 21.51
N LYS A 70 -2.83 8.39 20.70
CA LYS A 70 -1.47 8.67 20.22
C LYS A 70 -1.48 8.70 18.70
N VAL A 71 -0.88 9.74 18.14
CA VAL A 71 -0.99 10.06 16.71
C VAL A 71 0.39 10.43 16.17
N GLY A 72 0.71 9.90 14.99
CA GLY A 72 1.84 10.32 14.17
C GLY A 72 1.35 10.93 12.85
N VAL A 73 1.98 12.02 12.41
CA VAL A 73 1.63 12.73 11.18
C VAL A 73 2.91 13.01 10.41
N VAL A 74 3.04 12.46 9.20
CA VAL A 74 4.04 12.92 8.23
C VAL A 74 3.37 13.91 7.29
N GLU A 75 3.97 15.09 7.13
CA GLU A 75 3.50 16.14 6.23
C GLU A 75 4.60 16.61 5.29
N PHE A 76 4.22 16.89 4.04
CA PHE A 76 5.10 17.38 3.00
C PHE A 76 4.31 18.12 1.90
N ASP A 77 5.00 18.98 1.16
CA ASP A 77 4.48 19.61 -0.06
C ASP A 77 4.68 18.65 -1.25
N PRO A 78 3.60 18.17 -1.89
CA PRO A 78 3.72 17.23 -3.01
C PRO A 78 4.43 17.85 -4.23
N THR A 79 4.45 19.18 -4.36
CA THR A 79 5.08 19.88 -5.49
C THR A 79 6.61 19.88 -5.43
N GLN A 80 7.18 19.52 -4.27
CA GLN A 80 8.62 19.39 -4.11
C GLN A 80 9.17 18.32 -5.08
N SER A 81 10.09 18.75 -5.96
CA SER A 81 10.43 18.04 -7.20
C SER A 81 11.33 16.82 -7.02
N ASP A 82 11.96 16.66 -5.86
CA ASP A 82 12.76 15.50 -5.50
C ASP A 82 12.01 14.48 -4.62
N LEU A 83 10.77 14.77 -4.20
CA LEU A 83 9.90 13.84 -3.47
C LEU A 83 9.03 13.03 -4.42
N TYR A 84 8.74 11.77 -4.10
CA TYR A 84 7.89 10.87 -4.89
C TYR A 84 6.94 10.10 -3.99
N ILE A 85 5.74 9.79 -4.51
CA ILE A 85 4.78 8.90 -3.84
C ILE A 85 4.58 7.64 -4.68
N ASP A 86 4.86 6.50 -4.08
CA ASP A 86 4.71 5.18 -4.70
C ASP A 86 3.67 4.35 -3.93
N VAL A 87 2.87 3.57 -4.66
CA VAL A 87 2.00 2.54 -4.08
C VAL A 87 2.50 1.20 -4.57
N THR A 88 2.78 0.28 -3.66
CA THR A 88 3.38 -1.01 -4.02
C THR A 88 3.23 -2.01 -2.89
N ASN A 89 3.37 -3.29 -3.21
CA ASN A 89 3.58 -4.37 -2.24
C ASN A 89 4.99 -4.98 -2.30
N MET A 90 5.84 -4.51 -3.23
CA MET A 90 7.20 -5.03 -3.49
C MET A 90 7.26 -6.56 -3.53
N ALA A 91 6.26 -7.18 -4.15
CA ALA A 91 6.18 -8.62 -4.29
C ALA A 91 5.88 -8.99 -5.73
N GLU A 92 6.22 -10.22 -6.09
CA GLU A 92 5.97 -10.76 -7.44
C GLU A 92 4.46 -10.84 -7.73
N TYR A 93 3.66 -11.20 -6.73
CA TYR A 93 2.21 -11.34 -6.85
C TYR A 93 1.49 -10.36 -5.93
N SER A 94 0.38 -9.78 -6.41
CA SER A 94 -0.42 -8.80 -5.66
C SER A 94 -1.08 -9.35 -4.39
N ASN A 95 -1.22 -10.67 -4.26
CA ASN A 95 -1.74 -11.32 -3.05
C ASN A 95 -0.66 -11.70 -2.02
N THR A 96 0.62 -11.40 -2.30
CA THR A 96 1.70 -11.65 -1.36
C THR A 96 1.73 -10.55 -0.30
N LEU A 97 1.35 -10.91 0.92
CA LEU A 97 1.30 -9.96 2.03
C LEU A 97 2.70 -9.68 2.59
N ARG A 98 2.99 -8.41 2.89
CA ARG A 98 4.24 -7.97 3.53
C ARG A 98 3.96 -6.98 4.63
N THR A 99 4.79 -6.93 5.67
CA THR A 99 4.72 -5.81 6.62
C THR A 99 5.22 -4.54 5.93
N VAL A 100 4.81 -3.36 6.40
CA VAL A 100 5.25 -2.09 5.83
C VAL A 100 6.78 -1.95 5.90
N GLU A 101 7.41 -2.43 6.97
CA GLU A 101 8.87 -2.47 7.13
C GLU A 101 9.56 -3.28 6.05
N LYS A 102 9.01 -4.47 5.74
CA LYS A 102 9.58 -5.32 4.69
C LYS A 102 9.40 -4.67 3.32
N THR A 103 8.25 -4.05 3.07
CA THR A 103 8.02 -3.29 1.83
C THR A 103 9.02 -2.13 1.69
N VAL A 104 9.31 -1.38 2.76
CA VAL A 104 10.32 -0.31 2.75
C VAL A 104 11.72 -0.85 2.50
N THR A 105 12.07 -1.97 3.15
CA THR A 105 13.38 -2.64 2.94
C THR A 105 13.54 -3.04 1.47
N ASP A 106 12.55 -3.73 0.92
CA ASP A 106 12.57 -4.20 -0.46
C ASP A 106 12.53 -3.05 -1.46
N PHE A 107 11.79 -1.98 -1.14
CA PHE A 107 11.76 -0.77 -1.95
C PHE A 107 13.16 -0.15 -2.05
N ASN A 108 13.87 -0.01 -0.94
CA ASN A 108 15.22 0.55 -0.99
C ASN A 108 16.25 -0.36 -1.66
N GLU A 109 16.11 -1.68 -1.54
CA GLU A 109 17.02 -2.65 -2.15
C GLU A 109 16.76 -2.85 -3.65
N GLY A 110 15.50 -2.82 -4.07
CA GLY A 110 15.06 -3.23 -5.41
C GLY A 110 14.51 -2.11 -6.30
N ASN A 111 14.42 -0.87 -5.82
CA ASN A 111 13.89 0.22 -6.65
C ASN A 111 14.93 0.73 -7.65
N ASN A 112 14.84 0.23 -8.88
CA ASN A 112 15.65 0.63 -10.03
C ASN A 112 15.49 2.11 -10.44
N SER A 113 14.56 2.87 -9.83
CA SER A 113 14.37 4.30 -10.11
C SER A 113 15.23 5.25 -9.24
N GLY A 114 16.15 4.70 -8.42
CA GLY A 114 17.08 5.51 -7.63
C GLY A 114 16.43 6.34 -6.52
N LYS A 115 15.23 5.95 -6.07
CA LYS A 115 14.53 6.60 -4.95
C LYS A 115 14.80 5.85 -3.65
N THR A 116 14.87 6.60 -2.54
CA THR A 116 15.03 6.10 -1.18
C THR A 116 13.82 6.50 -0.34
N ALA A 117 13.23 5.55 0.40
CA ALA A 117 12.06 5.81 1.23
C ALA A 117 12.36 6.83 2.36
N ILE A 118 11.39 7.69 2.67
CA ILE A 118 11.42 8.63 3.81
C ILE A 118 10.41 8.19 4.86
N ALA A 119 9.20 7.84 4.44
CA ALA A 119 8.14 7.35 5.29
C ALA A 119 7.20 6.43 4.52
N ALA A 120 6.53 5.51 5.22
CA ALA A 120 5.57 4.62 4.62
C ALA A 120 4.43 4.31 5.58
N ILE A 121 3.23 4.13 5.02
CA ILE A 121 2.04 3.68 5.71
C ILE A 121 1.45 2.45 5.02
N ASN A 122 0.63 1.68 5.74
CA ASN A 122 -0.17 0.64 5.11
C ASN A 122 -1.17 1.23 4.10
N GLY A 123 -1.56 0.42 3.11
CA GLY A 123 -2.48 0.82 2.06
C GLY A 123 -3.90 0.28 2.21
N ASP A 124 -4.41 -0.31 1.13
CA ASP A 124 -5.79 -0.69 0.92
C ASP A 124 -6.32 -1.72 1.94
N LEU A 125 -7.64 -1.70 2.14
CA LEU A 125 -8.37 -2.83 2.69
C LEU A 125 -8.21 -4.05 1.78
N TRP A 126 -8.31 -5.24 2.38
CA TRP A 126 -8.26 -6.46 1.60
C TRP A 126 -9.38 -7.44 1.92
N MET A 127 -9.60 -8.34 0.97
CA MET A 127 -10.51 -9.46 1.10
C MET A 127 -9.91 -10.52 2.03
N VAL A 128 -10.65 -10.84 3.09
CA VAL A 128 -10.22 -11.76 4.16
C VAL A 128 -10.97 -13.08 4.11
N SER A 129 -10.32 -14.15 4.57
CA SER A 129 -10.84 -15.52 4.59
C SER A 129 -12.12 -15.68 5.40
N TYR A 130 -12.25 -14.96 6.52
CA TYR A 130 -13.40 -15.04 7.42
C TYR A 130 -14.63 -14.24 6.95
N ALA A 131 -14.57 -13.60 5.76
CA ALA A 131 -15.69 -12.82 5.24
C ALA A 131 -15.87 -12.93 3.73
N HIS A 132 -14.95 -12.37 2.95
CA HIS A 132 -15.17 -12.12 1.52
C HIS A 132 -14.85 -13.35 0.66
N ALA A 133 -13.73 -14.01 0.96
CA ALA A 133 -13.25 -15.12 0.15
C ALA A 133 -14.18 -16.34 0.22
N ARG A 134 -14.93 -16.54 1.32
CA ARG A 134 -15.91 -17.64 1.51
C ARG A 134 -15.39 -18.96 0.92
N VAL A 135 -14.33 -19.48 1.55
CA VAL A 135 -13.61 -20.66 1.07
C VAL A 135 -14.54 -21.87 1.08
N GLU A 136 -14.45 -22.72 0.06
CA GLU A 136 -15.23 -23.95 0.00
C GLU A 136 -15.05 -24.79 1.27
N GLY A 137 -16.16 -25.19 1.88
CA GLY A 137 -16.16 -25.97 3.12
C GLY A 137 -15.88 -25.18 4.41
N SER A 138 -15.65 -23.86 4.36
CA SER A 138 -15.35 -23.07 5.56
C SER A 138 -16.58 -22.56 6.34
N GLU A 139 -17.79 -22.85 5.87
CA GLU A 139 -19.08 -22.38 6.43
C GLU A 139 -19.16 -20.86 6.66
N THR A 140 -18.28 -20.09 6.02
CA THR A 140 -18.16 -18.65 6.23
C THR A 140 -19.38 -17.93 5.68
N SER A 141 -19.99 -17.09 6.50
CA SER A 141 -21.10 -16.22 6.12
C SER A 141 -20.71 -14.76 6.25
N TYR A 142 -20.98 -13.95 5.22
CA TYR A 142 -20.76 -12.51 5.28
C TYR A 142 -21.94 -11.77 4.65
N GLY A 143 -22.56 -10.87 5.42
CA GLY A 143 -23.79 -10.19 5.01
C GLY A 143 -24.94 -11.14 4.62
N GLY A 144 -24.96 -12.37 5.16
CA GLY A 144 -25.94 -13.41 4.83
C GLY A 144 -25.61 -14.25 3.60
N TYR A 145 -24.48 -14.00 2.92
CA TYR A 145 -24.00 -14.78 1.78
C TYR A 145 -23.08 -15.90 2.25
N THR A 146 -23.37 -17.12 1.81
CA THR A 146 -22.66 -18.35 2.19
C THR A 146 -22.18 -19.15 0.98
N ASP A 147 -22.39 -18.63 -0.23
CA ASP A 147 -21.91 -19.28 -1.44
C ASP A 147 -20.39 -19.26 -1.48
N ALA A 148 -19.81 -20.44 -1.74
CA ALA A 148 -18.38 -20.56 -1.85
C ALA A 148 -17.86 -19.83 -3.09
N VAL A 149 -16.72 -19.17 -2.94
CA VAL A 149 -16.11 -18.36 -4.02
C VAL A 149 -14.78 -18.93 -4.48
N VAL A 150 -13.95 -19.41 -3.56
CA VAL A 150 -12.61 -19.96 -3.87
C VAL A 150 -12.37 -21.28 -3.14
N THR A 151 -11.49 -22.13 -3.69
CA THR A 151 -11.08 -23.41 -3.05
C THR A 151 -10.06 -23.20 -1.93
N LYS A 152 -9.31 -22.10 -1.94
CA LYS A 152 -8.31 -21.72 -0.93
C LYS A 152 -8.41 -20.24 -0.63
N SER A 153 -7.97 -19.85 0.57
CA SER A 153 -7.95 -18.44 0.97
C SER A 153 -7.17 -17.59 -0.02
N LEU A 154 -7.81 -16.56 -0.54
CA LEU A 154 -7.22 -15.57 -1.42
C LEU A 154 -7.37 -14.19 -0.80
N THR A 155 -6.27 -13.44 -0.70
CA THR A 155 -6.25 -12.09 -0.14
C THR A 155 -5.89 -11.12 -1.25
N LEU A 156 -6.79 -10.17 -1.51
CA LEU A 156 -6.63 -9.18 -2.58
C LEU A 156 -7.07 -7.81 -2.07
N PRO A 157 -6.47 -6.72 -2.56
CA PRO A 157 -6.97 -5.36 -2.34
C PRO A 157 -8.45 -5.23 -2.71
N ARG A 158 -9.18 -4.26 -2.12
CA ARG A 158 -10.63 -4.05 -2.37
C ARG A 158 -10.92 -2.88 -3.30
N GLY A 159 -10.12 -1.83 -3.25
CA GLY A 159 -10.25 -0.69 -4.14
C GLY A 159 -9.59 -0.90 -5.50
N PHE A 160 -9.64 0.15 -6.30
CA PHE A 160 -8.86 0.24 -7.51
C PHE A 160 -7.40 0.53 -7.12
N ASN A 161 -6.48 -0.34 -7.51
CA ASN A 161 -5.06 -0.18 -7.21
C ASN A 161 -4.27 -0.11 -8.52
N MET A 162 -3.35 0.84 -8.58
CA MET A 162 -2.49 1.07 -9.72
C MET A 162 -1.07 1.32 -9.22
N TYR A 163 -0.08 0.58 -9.73
CA TYR A 163 1.32 0.77 -9.39
C TYR A 163 2.05 1.18 -10.67
N ASN A 164 2.72 2.34 -10.64
CA ASN A 164 3.50 2.85 -11.78
C ASN A 164 2.76 2.84 -13.14
N GLY A 165 1.48 3.21 -13.14
CA GLY A 165 0.64 3.29 -14.34
C GLY A 165 -0.06 1.99 -14.73
N GLU A 166 0.25 0.87 -14.07
CA GLU A 166 -0.38 -0.43 -14.32
C GLU A 166 -1.49 -0.73 -13.31
N ILE A 167 -2.68 -1.07 -13.80
CA ILE A 167 -3.84 -1.46 -13.01
C ILE A 167 -3.61 -2.87 -12.45
N ILE A 168 -3.44 -2.94 -11.14
CA ILE A 168 -3.20 -4.20 -10.42
C ILE A 168 -4.52 -4.89 -10.08
N THR A 169 -5.50 -4.12 -9.60
CA THR A 169 -6.86 -4.61 -9.34
C THR A 169 -7.88 -3.57 -9.76
N SER A 170 -8.98 -4.02 -10.34
CA SER A 170 -10.17 -3.17 -10.37
C SER A 170 -10.73 -2.99 -8.95
N ALA A 171 -11.59 -2.00 -8.76
CA ALA A 171 -12.40 -1.93 -7.56
C ALA A 171 -13.30 -3.17 -7.41
N HIS A 172 -13.77 -3.39 -6.19
CA HIS A 172 -14.81 -4.33 -5.82
C HIS A 172 -15.92 -4.47 -6.86
N MET A 173 -16.36 -5.72 -7.03
CA MET A 173 -17.50 -6.07 -7.87
C MET A 173 -18.69 -6.46 -7.00
N SER A 174 -19.90 -6.04 -7.40
CA SER A 174 -21.14 -6.41 -6.71
C SER A 174 -21.33 -7.93 -6.54
N GLN A 175 -20.77 -8.74 -7.44
CA GLN A 175 -20.81 -10.20 -7.38
C GLN A 175 -20.05 -10.76 -6.17
N GLU A 176 -19.03 -10.05 -5.68
CA GLU A 176 -18.26 -10.46 -4.50
C GLU A 176 -19.09 -10.29 -3.22
N THR A 177 -19.72 -9.12 -3.08
CA THR A 177 -20.55 -8.71 -1.94
C THR A 177 -21.58 -7.63 -2.38
N PRO A 178 -22.82 -8.02 -2.73
CA PRO A 178 -23.76 -7.12 -3.44
C PRO A 178 -24.41 -6.03 -2.60
N PHE A 179 -24.20 -6.06 -1.28
CA PHE A 179 -24.71 -5.08 -0.33
C PHE A 179 -23.70 -3.97 -0.02
N GLU A 180 -22.47 -4.10 -0.52
CA GLU A 180 -21.44 -3.08 -0.35
C GLU A 180 -21.51 -2.07 -1.50
N GLY A 181 -21.20 -0.80 -1.18
CA GLY A 181 -21.26 0.30 -2.12
C GLY A 181 -20.04 0.38 -3.04
N ALA A 182 -19.97 1.44 -3.83
CA ALA A 182 -18.80 1.72 -4.65
C ALA A 182 -17.57 2.06 -3.79
N PHE A 183 -16.40 1.61 -4.23
CA PHE A 183 -15.13 1.83 -3.53
C PHE A 183 -14.41 3.04 -4.12
N GLN A 184 -13.68 3.77 -3.28
CA GLN A 184 -12.90 4.93 -3.68
C GLN A 184 -11.42 4.58 -3.70
N SER A 185 -10.64 5.45 -4.32
CA SER A 185 -9.19 5.33 -4.35
C SER A 185 -8.56 6.71 -4.32
N PHE A 186 -7.35 6.78 -3.77
CA PHE A 186 -6.55 7.99 -3.75
C PHE A 186 -5.38 7.80 -4.71
N GLY A 187 -5.35 8.62 -5.76
CA GLY A 187 -4.38 8.59 -6.83
C GLY A 187 -3.34 9.70 -6.73
N PHE A 188 -2.18 9.46 -7.31
CA PHE A 188 -1.07 10.40 -7.47
C PHE A 188 -0.54 10.34 -8.89
N THR A 189 -0.31 11.50 -9.46
CA THR A 189 0.39 11.65 -10.74
C THR A 189 1.91 11.53 -10.55
N ALA A 190 2.66 11.51 -11.65
CA ALA A 190 4.13 11.49 -11.62
C ALA A 190 4.75 12.69 -10.86
N ASP A 191 4.08 13.83 -10.87
CA ASP A 191 4.43 15.05 -10.12
C ASP A 191 3.73 15.14 -8.74
N ASN A 192 3.26 14.00 -8.20
CA ASN A 192 2.57 13.82 -6.91
C ASN A 192 1.27 14.61 -6.72
N ARG A 193 0.62 15.05 -7.80
CA ARG A 193 -0.67 15.74 -7.66
C ARG A 193 -1.73 14.75 -7.14
N PRO A 194 -2.41 15.05 -6.03
CA PRO A 194 -3.38 14.14 -5.43
C PRO A 194 -4.72 14.16 -6.17
N TYR A 195 -5.33 12.98 -6.33
CA TYR A 195 -6.67 12.81 -6.88
C TYR A 195 -7.47 11.82 -6.05
N LEU A 196 -8.45 12.33 -5.29
CA LEU A 196 -9.47 11.47 -4.70
C LEU A 196 -10.52 11.13 -5.77
N GLY A 197 -10.76 9.83 -6.00
CA GLY A 197 -11.65 9.36 -7.05
C GLY A 197 -12.48 8.14 -6.66
N GLN A 198 -13.39 7.80 -7.58
CA GLN A 198 -14.13 6.55 -7.61
C GLN A 198 -13.91 5.92 -9.01
N PRO A 199 -12.72 5.34 -9.27
CA PRO A 199 -12.39 4.79 -10.58
C PRO A 199 -13.18 3.52 -10.86
N THR A 200 -13.62 3.41 -12.11
CA THR A 200 -14.29 2.23 -12.67
C THR A 200 -13.55 1.81 -13.92
N VAL A 201 -13.45 0.50 -14.13
CA VAL A 201 -12.76 -0.08 -15.29
C VAL A 201 -13.79 -0.74 -16.20
N THR A 202 -13.70 -0.49 -17.50
CA THR A 202 -14.40 -1.26 -18.52
C THR A 202 -13.39 -2.07 -19.30
N ILE A 203 -13.58 -3.40 -19.29
CA ILE A 203 -12.75 -4.38 -19.99
C ILE A 203 -13.60 -4.98 -21.09
N GLN A 204 -13.19 -4.80 -22.35
CA GLN A 204 -13.88 -5.36 -23.50
C GLN A 204 -13.01 -6.42 -24.15
N VAL A 205 -13.55 -7.63 -24.27
CA VAL A 205 -12.87 -8.78 -24.86
C VAL A 205 -13.53 -9.08 -26.21
N LYS A 206 -12.73 -9.15 -27.28
CA LYS A 206 -13.16 -9.52 -28.62
C LYS A 206 -12.36 -10.72 -29.10
N ASN A 207 -13.03 -11.75 -29.59
CA ASN A 207 -12.38 -12.78 -30.39
C ASN A 207 -12.31 -12.28 -31.83
N ILE A 208 -11.12 -11.87 -32.25
CA ILE A 208 -10.92 -11.24 -33.56
C ILE A 208 -10.78 -12.27 -34.67
N THR A 209 -10.39 -13.50 -34.36
CA THR A 209 -10.38 -14.62 -35.34
C THR A 209 -11.79 -14.98 -35.79
N GLN A 210 -12.74 -15.03 -34.86
CA GLN A 210 -14.13 -15.37 -35.15
C GLN A 210 -15.01 -14.13 -35.44
N ASP A 211 -14.44 -12.92 -35.34
CA ASP A 211 -15.13 -11.63 -35.44
C ASP A 211 -16.39 -11.56 -34.56
N THR A 212 -16.26 -11.91 -33.28
CA THR A 212 -17.39 -11.87 -32.34
C THR A 212 -17.72 -10.43 -31.94
N GLU A 213 -18.92 -10.23 -31.42
CA GLU A 213 -19.24 -9.04 -30.63
C GLU A 213 -18.30 -8.93 -29.41
N GLN A 214 -18.08 -7.70 -28.93
CA GLN A 214 -17.32 -7.45 -27.71
C GLN A 214 -18.12 -7.88 -26.48
N VAL A 215 -17.48 -8.63 -25.59
CA VAL A 215 -18.04 -9.01 -24.29
C VAL A 215 -17.33 -8.28 -23.16
N LYS A 216 -18.05 -7.97 -22.09
CA LYS A 216 -17.50 -7.28 -20.93
C LYS A 216 -17.12 -8.26 -19.82
N ALA A 217 -15.88 -8.16 -19.36
CA ALA A 217 -15.46 -8.69 -18.07
C ALA A 217 -15.83 -7.70 -16.95
N ASP A 218 -16.13 -8.23 -15.78
CA ASP A 218 -16.67 -7.52 -14.63
C ASP A 218 -15.58 -6.89 -13.75
N GLY A 219 -14.34 -7.40 -13.81
CA GLY A 219 -13.22 -6.87 -13.04
C GLY A 219 -11.86 -7.46 -13.41
N ILE A 220 -10.80 -6.90 -12.82
CA ILE A 220 -9.40 -7.32 -12.97
C ILE A 220 -8.89 -7.83 -11.63
N ASN A 221 -8.33 -9.04 -11.60
CA ASN A 221 -7.71 -9.65 -10.41
C ASN A 221 -8.60 -9.59 -9.17
N ARG A 222 -9.88 -9.95 -9.34
CA ARG A 222 -10.91 -9.98 -8.29
C ARG A 222 -11.22 -11.41 -7.86
N LEU A 223 -12.06 -11.61 -6.83
CA LEU A 223 -12.50 -12.97 -6.53
C LEU A 223 -13.30 -13.56 -7.69
N PRO A 224 -13.17 -14.87 -7.99
CA PRO A 224 -13.99 -15.58 -8.98
C PRO A 224 -15.39 -15.82 -8.41
N ALA A 225 -16.15 -14.74 -8.25
CA ALA A 225 -17.50 -14.77 -7.72
C ALA A 225 -18.48 -15.42 -8.71
N LYS A 226 -19.55 -16.02 -8.17
CA LYS A 226 -20.62 -16.59 -9.01
C LYS A 226 -21.28 -15.50 -9.84
N ASN A 227 -21.63 -15.82 -11.09
CA ASN A 227 -22.19 -14.88 -12.06
C ASN A 227 -21.25 -13.73 -12.48
N ALA A 228 -19.93 -13.91 -12.34
CA ALA A 228 -18.92 -12.99 -12.84
C ALA A 228 -18.10 -13.60 -13.99
N LEU A 229 -17.62 -12.73 -14.88
CA LEU A 229 -16.50 -12.97 -15.80
C LEU A 229 -15.34 -12.08 -15.32
N VAL A 230 -14.26 -12.66 -14.83
CA VAL A 230 -13.11 -11.91 -14.30
C VAL A 230 -11.90 -12.11 -15.21
N MET A 231 -11.17 -11.02 -15.46
CA MET A 231 -9.88 -11.06 -16.14
C MET A 231 -8.76 -11.12 -15.10
N TYR A 232 -7.91 -12.14 -15.18
CA TYR A 232 -6.71 -12.26 -14.37
C TYR A 232 -5.47 -11.97 -15.19
N THR A 233 -4.52 -11.27 -14.59
CA THR A 233 -3.26 -10.86 -15.22
C THR A 233 -2.09 -11.41 -14.41
N ASP A 234 -0.90 -11.35 -14.99
CA ASP A 234 0.34 -11.78 -14.36
C ASP A 234 0.82 -10.86 -13.21
N LYS A 235 0.26 -9.65 -13.09
CA LYS A 235 0.39 -8.79 -11.90
C LYS A 235 -0.58 -9.15 -10.77
N GLY A 236 -1.48 -10.10 -11.04
CA GLY A 236 -2.44 -10.66 -10.11
C GLY A 236 -1.83 -11.62 -9.08
N ALA A 237 -2.63 -12.59 -8.67
CA ALA A 237 -2.18 -13.71 -7.85
C ALA A 237 -1.64 -14.84 -8.75
N LEU A 238 -0.67 -15.61 -8.27
CA LEU A 238 -0.18 -16.82 -8.96
C LEU A 238 -1.31 -17.82 -9.30
N SER A 239 -2.32 -17.90 -8.43
CA SER A 239 -3.57 -18.60 -8.69
C SER A 239 -4.72 -17.82 -8.05
N HIS A 240 -5.85 -17.79 -8.75
CA HIS A 240 -7.08 -17.17 -8.29
C HIS A 240 -8.02 -18.17 -7.59
N TYR A 241 -7.63 -19.45 -7.52
CA TYR A 241 -8.30 -20.52 -6.78
C TYR A 241 -9.80 -20.64 -7.08
N ALA A 242 -10.21 -20.52 -8.34
CA ALA A 242 -11.61 -20.70 -8.71
C ALA A 242 -12.14 -22.07 -8.28
N LEU A 243 -13.46 -22.14 -8.09
CA LEU A 243 -14.14 -23.40 -7.86
C LEU A 243 -14.22 -24.19 -9.17
N ALA A 244 -14.37 -25.51 -9.03
CA ALA A 244 -14.42 -26.44 -10.16
C ALA A 244 -15.57 -26.18 -11.15
N ASP A 245 -16.55 -25.32 -10.83
CA ASP A 245 -17.62 -24.92 -11.76
C ASP A 245 -17.21 -23.78 -12.72
N ALA A 246 -15.96 -23.33 -12.66
CA ALA A 246 -15.43 -22.31 -13.55
C ALA A 246 -15.23 -22.83 -14.98
N TYR A 247 -15.42 -21.92 -15.93
CA TYR A 247 -15.01 -22.08 -17.33
C TYR A 247 -13.94 -21.05 -17.61
N GLU A 248 -12.75 -21.50 -18.02
CA GLU A 248 -11.60 -20.65 -18.20
C GLU A 248 -11.10 -20.64 -19.63
N VAL A 249 -10.71 -19.45 -20.10
CA VAL A 249 -9.97 -19.27 -21.35
C VAL A 249 -8.62 -18.68 -21.00
N VAL A 250 -7.56 -19.42 -21.33
CA VAL A 250 -6.17 -19.03 -21.09
C VAL A 250 -5.61 -18.41 -22.37
N ILE A 251 -5.10 -17.20 -22.25
CA ILE A 251 -4.62 -16.37 -23.34
C ILE A 251 -3.16 -16.03 -23.06
N ASP A 252 -2.24 -16.50 -23.88
CA ASP A 252 -0.82 -16.13 -23.78
C ASP A 252 -0.51 -15.03 -24.81
N CYS A 253 0.18 -13.99 -24.37
CA CYS A 253 0.61 -12.85 -25.19
C CYS A 253 2.06 -13.05 -25.63
N ASP A 254 2.37 -12.75 -26.90
CA ASP A 254 3.72 -12.89 -27.44
C ASP A 254 4.68 -11.77 -26.97
N GLN A 255 4.15 -10.72 -26.36
CA GLN A 255 4.87 -9.53 -25.90
C GLN A 255 4.38 -9.11 -24.53
N ASP A 256 5.24 -8.38 -23.81
CA ASP A 256 4.87 -7.71 -22.56
C ASP A 256 3.68 -6.79 -22.77
N TYR A 257 2.76 -6.83 -21.81
CA TYR A 257 1.60 -5.96 -21.79
C TYR A 257 1.58 -5.13 -20.50
N ILE A 258 0.90 -3.99 -20.56
CA ILE A 258 0.61 -3.16 -19.40
C ILE A 258 -0.88 -2.89 -19.39
N VAL A 259 -1.55 -3.29 -18.32
CA VAL A 259 -2.99 -3.04 -18.18
C VAL A 259 -3.23 -1.61 -17.71
N LYS A 260 -3.68 -0.74 -18.61
CA LYS A 260 -3.96 0.67 -18.31
C LYS A 260 -5.09 1.23 -19.18
N HIS A 261 -5.49 2.47 -18.91
CA HIS A 261 -6.42 3.16 -19.78
C HIS A 261 -5.91 3.21 -21.24
N GLY A 262 -6.78 2.90 -22.20
CA GLY A 262 -6.44 2.91 -23.62
C GLY A 262 -5.61 1.70 -24.07
N ALA A 263 -5.27 0.77 -23.16
CA ALA A 263 -4.56 -0.45 -23.54
C ALA A 263 -5.41 -1.29 -24.51
N SER A 264 -4.75 -1.84 -25.53
CA SER A 264 -5.28 -2.84 -26.46
C SER A 264 -4.29 -4.00 -26.47
N ILE A 265 -4.61 -5.05 -25.73
CA ILE A 265 -3.75 -6.21 -25.50
C ILE A 265 -4.20 -7.32 -26.43
N ARG A 266 -3.26 -7.97 -27.10
CA ARG A 266 -3.54 -9.09 -28.00
C ARG A 266 -2.79 -10.33 -27.55
N GLY A 267 -3.49 -11.46 -27.57
CA GLY A 267 -2.92 -12.74 -27.27
C GLY A 267 -3.70 -13.87 -27.92
N LYS A 268 -3.18 -15.08 -27.79
CA LYS A 268 -3.75 -16.27 -28.42
C LYS A 268 -4.31 -17.19 -27.35
N VAL A 269 -5.48 -17.78 -27.60
CA VAL A 269 -6.02 -18.82 -26.73
C VAL A 269 -5.13 -20.05 -26.81
N THR A 270 -4.50 -20.41 -25.70
CA THR A 270 -3.60 -21.57 -25.61
C THR A 270 -4.23 -22.75 -24.87
N ALA A 271 -5.20 -22.49 -23.98
CA ALA A 271 -5.96 -23.52 -23.29
C ALA A 271 -7.39 -23.08 -22.97
N ILE A 272 -8.25 -24.07 -22.75
CA ILE A 272 -9.62 -23.91 -22.24
C ILE A 272 -9.79 -24.94 -21.13
N CYS A 273 -10.02 -24.50 -19.90
CA CYS A 273 -10.29 -25.36 -18.76
C CYS A 273 -11.79 -25.35 -18.45
N LYS A 274 -12.38 -26.54 -18.26
CA LYS A 274 -13.81 -26.73 -18.00
C LYS A 274 -14.01 -27.36 -16.62
N GLU A 275 -15.27 -27.57 -16.28
CA GLU A 275 -15.64 -28.21 -15.03
C GLU A 275 -14.91 -29.55 -14.82
N GLY A 276 -14.12 -29.62 -13.75
CA GLY A 276 -13.33 -30.79 -13.37
C GLY A 276 -11.93 -30.88 -13.99
N ASP A 277 -11.54 -29.99 -14.90
CA ASP A 277 -10.17 -29.89 -15.38
C ASP A 277 -9.26 -29.25 -14.31
N GLU A 278 -7.95 -29.46 -14.44
CA GLU A 278 -6.96 -28.76 -13.61
C GLU A 278 -6.76 -27.31 -14.11
N ASP A 279 -6.81 -26.35 -13.18
CA ASP A 279 -6.50 -24.95 -13.47
C ASP A 279 -5.03 -24.79 -13.89
N LEU A 280 -4.79 -23.92 -14.87
CA LEU A 280 -3.43 -23.52 -15.22
C LEU A 280 -2.97 -22.35 -14.34
N PRO A 281 -1.75 -22.40 -13.78
CA PRO A 281 -1.23 -21.29 -12.99
C PRO A 281 -0.97 -20.06 -13.87
N MET A 282 -0.96 -18.90 -13.22
CA MET A 282 -0.50 -17.67 -13.84
C MET A 282 1.01 -17.76 -14.15
N GLN A 283 1.42 -17.09 -15.22
CA GLN A 283 2.82 -16.90 -15.60
C GLN A 283 2.96 -15.55 -16.30
N GLU A 284 4.18 -15.09 -16.50
CA GLU A 284 4.46 -13.86 -17.26
C GLU A 284 3.76 -13.87 -18.63
N ASN A 285 3.18 -12.73 -19.01
CA ASN A 285 2.49 -12.53 -20.28
C ASN A 285 1.24 -13.40 -20.52
N ARG A 286 0.71 -14.02 -19.46
CA ARG A 286 -0.58 -14.73 -19.50
C ARG A 286 -1.73 -13.87 -19.00
N ILE A 287 -2.89 -14.03 -19.63
CA ILE A 287 -4.19 -13.56 -19.17
C ILE A 287 -5.12 -14.77 -19.05
N ILE A 288 -5.91 -14.83 -17.97
CA ILE A 288 -6.94 -15.87 -17.79
C ILE A 288 -8.29 -15.19 -17.67
N LEU A 289 -9.26 -15.58 -18.51
CA LEU A 289 -10.65 -15.18 -18.37
C LEU A 289 -11.42 -16.30 -17.66
N THR A 290 -11.82 -16.06 -16.41
CA THR A 290 -12.56 -17.04 -15.62
C THR A 290 -14.02 -16.63 -15.54
N ALA A 291 -14.91 -17.47 -16.10
CA ALA A 291 -16.34 -17.30 -16.05
C ALA A 291 -16.97 -18.29 -15.07
N ARG A 292 -17.80 -17.80 -14.14
CA ARG A 292 -18.60 -18.68 -13.26
C ARG A 292 -20.09 -18.50 -13.46
N GLY A 293 -20.76 -19.61 -13.71
CA GLY A 293 -22.20 -19.66 -13.97
C GLY A 293 -22.56 -19.43 -15.44
N LYS A 294 -23.75 -19.90 -15.83
CA LYS A 294 -24.18 -20.01 -17.24
C LYS A 294 -24.08 -18.71 -18.05
N LYS A 295 -24.42 -17.57 -17.45
CA LYS A 295 -24.47 -16.27 -18.14
C LYS A 295 -23.07 -15.76 -18.50
N PRO A 296 -22.11 -15.68 -17.56
CA PRO A 296 -20.70 -15.41 -17.90
C PRO A 296 -20.10 -16.43 -18.88
N THR A 297 -20.33 -17.73 -18.67
CA THR A 297 -19.74 -18.77 -19.53
C THR A 297 -20.16 -18.61 -20.99
N ALA A 298 -21.44 -18.33 -21.25
CA ALA A 298 -21.97 -18.10 -22.60
C ALA A 298 -21.35 -16.87 -23.33
N LYS A 299 -20.59 -16.02 -22.63
CA LYS A 299 -19.85 -14.91 -23.26
C LYS A 299 -18.57 -15.39 -23.95
N ILE A 300 -17.99 -16.52 -23.51
CA ILE A 300 -16.65 -16.96 -23.93
C ILE A 300 -16.60 -18.44 -24.35
N ASP A 301 -17.71 -19.20 -24.23
CA ASP A 301 -17.75 -20.64 -24.52
C ASP A 301 -17.59 -21.01 -26.01
N ALA A 302 -17.75 -20.03 -26.90
CA ALA A 302 -17.49 -20.16 -28.34
C ALA A 302 -16.00 -20.04 -28.70
N PHE A 303 -15.14 -19.57 -27.78
CA PHE A 303 -13.72 -19.39 -28.04
C PHE A 303 -13.04 -20.76 -28.18
N LYS A 304 -12.00 -20.81 -29.00
CA LYS A 304 -11.27 -22.04 -29.34
C LYS A 304 -9.78 -21.82 -29.17
N ILE A 305 -9.09 -22.89 -28.80
CA ILE A 305 -7.63 -22.93 -28.84
C ILE A 305 -7.17 -22.51 -30.24
N GLY A 306 -6.27 -21.52 -30.28
CA GLY A 306 -5.76 -20.93 -31.51
C GLY A 306 -6.37 -19.58 -31.89
N ASP A 307 -7.51 -19.20 -31.31
CA ASP A 307 -8.13 -17.89 -31.59
C ASP A 307 -7.26 -16.74 -31.07
N GLU A 308 -7.21 -15.66 -31.83
CA GLU A 308 -6.66 -14.39 -31.41
C GLU A 308 -7.73 -13.57 -30.70
N ILE A 309 -7.37 -13.07 -29.51
CA ILE A 309 -8.22 -12.26 -28.65
C ILE A 309 -7.61 -10.86 -28.52
N GLU A 310 -8.46 -9.84 -28.64
CA GLU A 310 -8.13 -8.46 -28.32
C GLU A 310 -8.87 -8.02 -27.07
N ILE A 311 -8.15 -7.45 -26.10
CA ILE A 311 -8.69 -6.93 -24.84
C ILE A 311 -8.43 -5.44 -24.78
N SER A 312 -9.49 -4.65 -24.72
CA SER A 312 -9.42 -3.19 -24.58
C SER A 312 -9.84 -2.74 -23.19
N VAL A 313 -9.04 -1.87 -22.58
CA VAL A 313 -9.26 -1.37 -21.22
C VAL A 313 -9.50 0.13 -21.22
N SER A 314 -10.54 0.57 -20.52
CA SER A 314 -10.81 1.98 -20.28
C SER A 314 -11.16 2.25 -18.83
N VAL A 315 -10.89 3.46 -18.37
CA VAL A 315 -11.03 3.89 -16.98
C VAL A 315 -11.91 5.13 -17.00
N LYS A 316 -12.84 5.19 -16.04
CA LYS A 316 -13.68 6.36 -15.81
C LYS A 316 -13.72 6.64 -14.32
N ASP A 317 -13.57 7.90 -13.95
CA ASP A 317 -13.76 8.35 -12.58
C ASP A 317 -15.19 8.89 -12.41
N LEU A 318 -15.93 8.31 -11.47
CA LEU A 318 -17.29 8.77 -11.15
C LEU A 318 -17.28 10.09 -10.35
N TYR A 319 -16.13 10.54 -9.85
CA TYR A 319 -15.98 11.88 -9.27
C TYR A 319 -15.68 12.98 -10.30
N GLY A 320 -15.50 12.60 -11.57
CA GLY A 320 -15.37 13.54 -12.69
C GLY A 320 -13.95 13.88 -13.11
N ASN A 321 -12.92 13.30 -12.49
CA ASN A 321 -11.51 13.57 -12.81
C ASN A 321 -10.98 12.68 -13.95
N ASN A 322 -11.80 12.41 -14.99
CA ASN A 322 -11.49 11.42 -16.02
C ASN A 322 -10.11 11.63 -16.66
N GLU A 323 -9.79 12.87 -17.05
CA GLU A 323 -8.53 13.18 -17.73
C GLU A 323 -7.32 12.77 -16.88
N ALA A 324 -7.32 13.12 -15.59
CA ALA A 324 -6.24 12.75 -14.69
C ALA A 324 -6.12 11.24 -14.51
N TRP A 325 -7.23 10.53 -14.26
CA TRP A 325 -7.22 9.07 -14.08
C TRP A 325 -6.90 8.28 -15.35
N GLN A 326 -7.08 8.89 -16.51
CA GLN A 326 -6.81 8.27 -17.81
C GLN A 326 -5.37 8.50 -18.27
N ASN A 327 -4.78 9.66 -17.96
CA ASN A 327 -3.55 10.10 -18.58
C ASN A 327 -2.40 10.37 -17.60
N ASP A 328 -2.68 10.77 -16.36
CA ASP A 328 -1.67 11.37 -15.48
C ASP A 328 -1.41 10.56 -14.20
N VAL A 329 -2.43 9.93 -13.63
CA VAL A 329 -2.32 9.13 -12.40
C VAL A 329 -1.49 7.88 -12.68
N LEU A 330 -0.43 7.68 -11.89
CA LEU A 330 0.46 6.53 -11.98
C LEU A 330 0.35 5.62 -10.76
N ASN A 331 0.08 6.18 -9.59
CA ASN A 331 -0.04 5.41 -8.36
C ASN A 331 -1.43 5.62 -7.78
N ALA A 332 -2.12 4.54 -7.41
CA ALA A 332 -3.42 4.62 -6.76
C ALA A 332 -3.57 3.52 -5.72
N VAL A 333 -4.10 3.91 -4.57
CA VAL A 333 -4.39 2.99 -3.46
C VAL A 333 -5.88 3.01 -3.15
N GLY A 334 -6.47 1.83 -3.01
CA GLY A 334 -7.80 1.68 -2.43
C GLY A 334 -7.85 2.01 -0.95
N GLY A 335 -9.02 1.87 -0.33
CA GLY A 335 -9.16 2.08 1.10
C GLY A 335 -10.58 1.85 1.58
N HIS A 336 -10.88 2.34 2.77
CA HIS A 336 -12.13 2.10 3.45
C HIS A 336 -13.19 3.17 3.15
N MET A 337 -12.89 4.43 3.44
CA MET A 337 -13.92 5.47 3.35
C MET A 337 -13.36 6.88 3.13
N VAL A 338 -14.12 7.67 2.39
CA VAL A 338 -13.92 9.11 2.26
C VAL A 338 -14.71 9.83 3.34
N PHE A 339 -14.06 10.71 4.09
CA PHE A 339 -14.72 11.55 5.10
C PHE A 339 -14.54 13.06 4.89
N ALA A 340 -13.61 13.46 4.01
CA ALA A 340 -13.52 14.80 3.47
C ALA A 340 -13.32 14.75 1.95
N LYS A 341 -14.05 15.57 1.21
CA LYS A 341 -13.91 15.73 -0.25
C LYS A 341 -14.13 17.18 -0.64
N ASP A 342 -13.17 17.79 -1.33
CA ASP A 342 -13.21 19.19 -1.77
C ASP A 342 -13.58 20.18 -0.63
N GLY A 343 -13.01 19.96 0.56
CA GLY A 343 -13.26 20.75 1.77
C GLY A 343 -14.67 20.56 2.37
N LYS A 344 -15.44 19.58 1.86
CA LYS A 344 -16.76 19.21 2.39
C LYS A 344 -16.67 17.93 3.19
N TYR A 345 -17.40 17.90 4.30
CA TYR A 345 -17.33 16.82 5.28
C TYR A 345 -18.71 16.20 5.50
N ASN A 346 -18.78 14.87 5.52
CA ASN A 346 -20.00 14.15 5.84
C ASN A 346 -19.99 13.71 7.30
N SER A 347 -21.12 13.85 8.00
CA SER A 347 -21.27 13.30 9.34
C SER A 347 -21.33 11.78 9.28
N ILE A 348 -20.57 11.12 10.14
CA ILE A 348 -20.58 9.66 10.26
C ILE A 348 -21.23 9.30 11.60
N GLY A 349 -22.28 8.49 11.58
CA GLY A 349 -23.05 8.12 12.77
C GLY A 349 -22.40 7.01 13.62
N ASP A 350 -21.37 6.35 13.10
CA ASP A 350 -20.69 5.25 13.78
C ASP A 350 -19.80 5.76 14.93
N THR A 351 -19.93 5.16 16.10
CA THR A 351 -19.18 5.54 17.32
C THR A 351 -18.06 4.56 17.65
N THR A 352 -17.82 3.58 16.79
CA THR A 352 -16.76 2.59 16.93
C THR A 352 -15.41 3.29 16.88
N SER A 353 -14.60 3.09 17.92
CA SER A 353 -13.19 3.49 17.96
C SER A 353 -12.33 2.49 17.19
N TYR A 354 -11.43 2.99 16.37
CA TYR A 354 -10.65 2.17 15.45
C TYR A 354 -9.21 2.70 15.37
N PRO A 355 -8.15 1.86 15.40
CA PRO A 355 -6.81 2.29 14.99
C PRO A 355 -6.86 2.69 13.51
N THR A 356 -6.32 3.85 13.15
CA THR A 356 -6.57 4.45 11.83
C THR A 356 -5.30 4.78 11.08
N THR A 357 -5.32 4.58 9.78
CA THR A 357 -4.38 5.18 8.84
C THR A 357 -5.16 6.03 7.85
N ILE A 358 -4.77 7.28 7.68
CA ILE A 358 -5.45 8.26 6.84
C ILE A 358 -4.42 8.86 5.88
N LEU A 359 -4.80 8.93 4.62
CA LEU A 359 -4.12 9.69 3.58
C LEU A 359 -4.97 10.92 3.27
N ALA A 360 -4.37 12.11 3.38
CA ALA A 360 -5.11 13.36 3.23
C ALA A 360 -4.34 14.44 2.48
N GLU A 361 -5.10 15.36 1.90
CA GLU A 361 -4.65 16.62 1.29
C GLU A 361 -5.26 17.76 2.12
N THR A 362 -4.45 18.73 2.55
CA THR A 362 -4.94 19.95 3.23
C THR A 362 -5.49 20.97 2.23
N ASN A 363 -6.22 21.98 2.72
CA ASN A 363 -6.63 23.11 1.87
C ASN A 363 -5.43 23.96 1.38
N SER A 364 -4.26 23.86 2.03
CA SER A 364 -3.01 24.46 1.54
C SER A 364 -2.31 23.63 0.46
N GLY A 365 -2.74 22.39 0.22
CA GLY A 365 -2.18 21.50 -0.80
C GLY A 365 -1.11 20.53 -0.29
N ASN A 366 -0.81 20.51 1.01
CA ASN A 366 0.12 19.54 1.59
C ASN A 366 -0.52 18.15 1.69
N ILE A 367 0.30 17.11 1.62
CA ILE A 367 -0.11 15.72 1.84
C ILE A 367 0.24 15.29 3.26
N LEU A 368 -0.71 14.63 3.93
CA LEU A 368 -0.56 14.10 5.27
C LEU A 368 -0.72 12.57 5.27
N PHE A 369 0.24 11.88 5.87
CA PHE A 369 0.09 10.50 6.34
C PHE A 369 -0.21 10.56 7.84
N ILE A 370 -1.46 10.32 8.23
CA ILE A 370 -1.89 10.35 9.64
C ILE A 370 -2.10 8.93 10.11
N GLN A 371 -1.41 8.56 11.18
CA GLN A 371 -1.58 7.29 11.88
C GLN A 371 -2.08 7.56 13.29
N ASN A 372 -3.07 6.79 13.74
CA ASN A 372 -3.53 6.82 15.13
C ASN A 372 -3.62 5.41 15.71
N ASP A 373 -2.93 5.19 16.82
CA ASP A 373 -3.00 3.95 17.57
C ASP A 373 -4.41 3.73 18.15
N GLY A 374 -4.81 2.48 18.36
CA GLY A 374 -6.10 2.18 18.95
C GLY A 374 -6.17 0.79 19.58
N ARG A 375 -7.33 0.48 20.17
CA ARG A 375 -7.61 -0.81 20.86
C ARG A 375 -6.66 -1.13 22.02
N GLN A 376 -5.97 -0.13 22.56
CA GLN A 376 -4.97 -0.30 23.60
C GLN A 376 -5.39 0.48 24.82
N LYS A 377 -6.12 -0.19 25.72
CA LYS A 377 -6.62 0.40 26.96
C LYS A 377 -5.49 1.12 27.71
N GLU A 378 -5.78 2.31 28.24
CA GLU A 378 -4.84 3.18 28.97
C GLU A 378 -3.68 3.76 28.13
N TYR A 379 -3.62 3.49 26.83
CA TYR A 379 -2.56 4.00 25.94
C TYR A 379 -3.12 4.79 24.75
N SER A 380 -3.96 4.16 23.93
CA SER A 380 -4.63 4.79 22.79
C SER A 380 -5.90 4.00 22.44
N ILE A 381 -7.06 4.65 22.49
CA ILE A 381 -8.34 3.99 22.24
C ILE A 381 -8.68 3.89 20.75
N GLY A 382 -8.14 4.81 19.94
CA GLY A 382 -8.46 4.96 18.53
C GLY A 382 -9.57 5.99 18.33
N PHE A 383 -9.44 6.80 17.29
CA PHE A 383 -10.48 7.74 16.90
C PHE A 383 -11.79 7.03 16.57
N ARG A 384 -12.90 7.68 16.96
CA ARG A 384 -14.23 7.24 16.57
C ARG A 384 -14.52 7.74 15.16
N PHE A 385 -15.22 6.95 14.36
CA PHE A 385 -15.68 7.38 13.04
C PHE A 385 -16.47 8.70 13.08
N SER A 386 -17.32 8.89 14.10
CA SER A 386 -18.09 10.11 14.30
C SER A 386 -17.27 11.37 14.60
N ASP A 387 -15.98 11.23 14.91
CA ASP A 387 -15.08 12.36 15.14
C ASP A 387 -14.31 12.81 13.89
N TYR A 388 -14.31 12.03 12.81
CA TYR A 388 -13.56 12.34 11.59
C TYR A 388 -13.98 13.65 10.94
N THR A 389 -15.26 14.02 10.99
CA THR A 389 -15.72 15.33 10.50
C THR A 389 -15.08 16.49 11.27
N LYS A 390 -14.84 16.34 12.57
CA LYS A 390 -14.19 17.37 13.41
C LYS A 390 -12.69 17.37 13.16
N LEU A 391 -12.07 16.20 13.12
CA LEU A 391 -10.64 16.05 12.80
C LEU A 391 -10.32 16.66 11.44
N ALA A 392 -11.14 16.42 10.42
CA ALA A 392 -10.95 17.00 9.10
C ALA A 392 -10.96 18.54 9.12
N LYS A 393 -11.77 19.15 9.99
CA LYS A 393 -11.79 20.61 10.14
C LYS A 393 -10.57 21.13 10.91
N GLU A 394 -10.15 20.43 11.95
CA GLU A 394 -9.00 20.84 12.76
C GLU A 394 -7.71 20.76 11.93
N PHE A 395 -7.47 19.64 11.24
CA PHE A 395 -6.37 19.47 10.29
C PHE A 395 -6.53 20.26 8.97
N ASP A 396 -7.62 21.00 8.78
CA ASP A 396 -7.92 21.76 7.56
C ASP A 396 -7.82 20.91 6.26
N LEU A 397 -8.43 19.73 6.29
CA LEU A 397 -8.37 18.77 5.19
C LEU A 397 -9.30 19.16 4.06
N LYS A 398 -8.77 19.18 2.84
CA LYS A 398 -9.53 19.27 1.59
C LYS A 398 -10.06 17.89 1.19
N ASN A 399 -9.19 16.91 1.09
CA ASN A 399 -9.52 15.52 0.79
C ASN A 399 -8.97 14.62 1.89
N ALA A 400 -9.74 13.65 2.36
CA ALA A 400 -9.28 12.73 3.40
C ALA A 400 -9.89 11.35 3.23
N PHE A 401 -9.00 10.37 3.18
CA PHE A 401 -9.31 8.99 2.85
C PHE A 401 -8.73 8.06 3.90
N LEU A 402 -9.63 7.32 4.55
CA LEU A 402 -9.26 6.30 5.51
C LEU A 402 -8.83 5.05 4.74
N LEU A 403 -7.60 4.60 5.00
CA LEU A 403 -7.04 3.36 4.47
C LEU A 403 -7.44 2.16 5.36
N ASP A 404 -6.81 1.00 5.18
CA ASP A 404 -6.95 -0.06 6.17
C ASP A 404 -6.43 0.40 7.54
N GLY A 405 -7.03 -0.11 8.61
CA GLY A 405 -6.61 0.21 9.97
C GLY A 405 -6.65 -1.03 10.86
N GLY A 406 -7.06 -0.88 12.11
CA GLY A 406 -6.97 -2.00 13.04
C GLY A 406 -5.51 -2.43 13.22
N GLY A 407 -5.26 -3.75 13.18
CA GLY A 407 -3.90 -4.30 13.28
C GLY A 407 -2.99 -3.92 12.11
N SER A 408 -3.55 -3.51 10.97
CA SER A 408 -2.80 -3.09 9.79
C SER A 408 -2.20 -1.69 9.94
N SER A 409 -2.75 -0.86 10.84
CA SER A 409 -2.35 0.54 10.98
C SER A 409 -0.89 0.66 11.42
N THR A 410 -0.04 1.10 10.48
CA THR A 410 1.41 1.12 10.62
C THR A 410 1.97 2.37 9.96
N LEU A 411 2.88 3.07 10.64
CA LEU A 411 3.68 4.18 10.11
C LEU A 411 5.16 3.91 10.37
N ILE A 412 5.93 3.81 9.30
CA ILE A 412 7.38 3.70 9.29
C ILE A 412 7.95 5.04 8.83
N ALA A 413 9.00 5.52 9.48
CA ALA A 413 9.70 6.74 9.05
C ALA A 413 11.22 6.64 9.24
N LEU A 414 11.93 7.46 8.48
CA LEU A 414 13.38 7.56 8.48
C LEU A 414 13.91 8.04 9.84
N GLU A 415 14.97 7.41 10.31
CA GLU A 415 15.74 7.77 11.50
C GLU A 415 17.25 7.75 11.19
N GLU A 416 18.07 8.27 12.11
CA GLU A 416 19.51 8.47 11.87
C GLU A 416 20.23 7.20 11.37
N ASN A 417 19.77 6.02 11.79
CA ASN A 417 20.39 4.73 11.48
C ASN A 417 19.44 3.76 10.76
N GLY A 418 18.52 4.25 9.94
CA GLY A 418 17.61 3.43 9.13
C GLY A 418 16.15 3.84 9.30
N TYR A 419 15.27 2.87 9.54
CA TYR A 419 13.83 3.11 9.65
C TYR A 419 13.29 2.67 10.99
N LYS A 420 12.29 3.39 11.47
CA LYS A 420 11.63 3.10 12.75
C LYS A 420 10.13 3.02 12.59
N LEU A 421 9.55 2.02 13.27
CA LEU A 421 8.13 1.97 13.55
C LEU A 421 7.76 3.09 14.53
N ILE A 422 6.97 4.04 14.07
CA ILE A 422 6.63 5.25 14.83
C ILE A 422 5.52 4.98 15.83
N ASN A 423 4.57 4.12 15.47
CA ASN A 423 3.39 3.84 16.25
C ASN A 423 3.48 2.49 16.98
N ARG A 424 2.44 2.12 17.74
CA ARG A 424 2.34 0.79 18.34
C ARG A 424 1.14 0.04 17.77
N PRO A 425 1.34 -0.82 16.76
CA PRO A 425 0.27 -1.63 16.16
C PRO A 425 -0.59 -2.37 17.18
N SER A 426 -1.88 -2.52 16.87
CA SER A 426 -2.86 -3.08 17.83
C SER A 426 -2.82 -4.61 17.94
N ASP A 427 -2.13 -5.28 17.03
CA ASP A 427 -1.97 -6.73 17.12
C ASP A 427 -0.97 -7.08 18.23
N LYS A 428 -1.21 -8.24 18.83
CA LYS A 428 -0.42 -8.73 19.94
C LYS A 428 0.56 -9.79 19.47
N ASP A 429 1.73 -9.82 20.09
CA ASP A 429 2.65 -10.94 19.98
C ASP A 429 2.10 -12.19 20.69
N GLU A 430 2.84 -13.29 20.62
CA GLU A 430 2.52 -14.56 21.29
C GLU A 430 2.41 -14.44 22.83
N ASN A 431 3.02 -13.40 23.41
CA ASN A 431 3.01 -13.11 24.85
C ASN A 431 1.89 -12.14 25.24
N GLY A 432 1.07 -11.69 24.29
CA GLY A 432 -0.04 -10.78 24.51
C GLY A 432 0.35 -9.29 24.56
N ASN A 433 1.58 -8.93 24.21
CA ASN A 433 2.06 -7.55 24.15
C ASN A 433 1.69 -6.89 22.82
N TYR A 434 1.19 -5.66 22.88
CA TYR A 434 0.92 -4.86 21.69
C TYR A 434 2.20 -4.45 20.96
N GLY A 435 2.08 -4.18 19.66
CA GLY A 435 3.17 -3.71 18.81
C GLY A 435 3.56 -4.69 17.70
N GLN A 436 2.86 -5.82 17.58
CA GLN A 436 3.11 -6.75 16.48
C GLN A 436 2.59 -6.16 15.17
N THR A 437 3.48 -6.03 14.19
CA THR A 437 3.15 -5.52 12.87
C THR A 437 2.45 -6.60 12.04
N ARG A 438 1.37 -6.23 11.37
CA ARG A 438 0.62 -7.13 10.48
C ARG A 438 1.13 -7.03 9.06
N THR A 439 1.11 -8.15 8.34
CA THR A 439 1.34 -8.16 6.88
C THR A 439 0.11 -7.60 6.15
N VAL A 440 0.34 -6.69 5.21
CA VAL A 440 -0.67 -5.96 4.45
C VAL A 440 -0.58 -6.25 2.95
N VAL A 441 -1.64 -5.98 2.19
CA VAL A 441 -1.66 -6.22 0.72
C VAL A 441 -0.81 -5.23 -0.06
N ASN A 442 -0.68 -3.99 0.42
CA ASN A 442 0.17 -2.96 -0.17
C ASN A 442 0.45 -1.83 0.83
N SER A 443 1.33 -0.92 0.44
CA SER A 443 1.77 0.22 1.23
C SER A 443 1.88 1.47 0.34
N VAL A 444 1.74 2.64 0.97
CA VAL A 444 2.01 3.93 0.36
C VAL A 444 3.35 4.43 0.90
N ILE A 445 4.28 4.76 0.02
CA ILE A 445 5.65 5.16 0.36
C ILE A 445 5.89 6.58 -0.14
N LEU A 446 6.27 7.47 0.77
CA LEU A 446 6.95 8.72 0.43
C LEU A 446 8.43 8.42 0.31
N SER A 447 9.03 8.78 -0.82
CA SER A 447 10.46 8.62 -1.08
C SER A 447 11.08 9.91 -1.61
N HIS A 448 12.41 10.01 -1.58
CA HIS A 448 13.16 11.05 -2.27
C HIS A 448 14.06 10.43 -3.33
N GLY A 449 14.36 11.18 -4.38
CA GLY A 449 15.22 10.73 -5.47
C GLY A 449 15.79 11.90 -6.25
N ARG A 450 16.04 11.68 -7.54
CA ARG A 450 16.46 12.74 -8.46
C ARG A 450 15.44 13.88 -8.47
N ASP A 451 15.90 15.13 -8.53
CA ASP A 451 15.03 16.28 -8.83
C ASP A 451 14.40 16.15 -10.23
N ARG A 452 13.07 16.09 -10.33
CA ARG A 452 12.33 16.02 -11.61
C ARG A 452 12.60 17.19 -12.55
N ASN A 453 13.03 18.34 -12.01
CA ASN A 453 13.36 19.53 -12.80
C ASN A 453 14.82 19.56 -13.24
N ALA A 454 15.66 18.64 -12.77
CA ALA A 454 17.05 18.55 -13.21
C ALA A 454 17.11 18.11 -14.69
N PRO A 455 18.07 18.62 -15.48
CA PRO A 455 18.28 18.15 -16.85
C PRO A 455 18.44 16.64 -16.88
N ALA A 456 17.84 15.93 -17.83
CA ALA A 456 17.96 14.47 -17.95
C ALA A 456 19.43 14.03 -17.95
N ASP A 457 19.75 12.96 -17.23
CA ASP A 457 21.09 12.40 -17.22
C ASP A 457 21.30 11.73 -18.58
N PRO A 458 22.32 12.13 -19.37
CA PRO A 458 22.59 11.47 -20.64
C PRO A 458 22.92 9.97 -20.52
N THR A 459 23.06 9.44 -19.30
CA THR A 459 23.26 8.02 -18.99
C THR A 459 22.00 7.29 -18.49
N GLU A 460 20.90 7.99 -18.21
CA GLU A 460 19.61 7.35 -17.93
C GLU A 460 18.95 6.96 -19.25
N ASP A 461 18.78 5.65 -19.49
CA ASP A 461 17.96 5.16 -20.58
C ASP A 461 16.48 5.51 -20.29
N PRO A 462 15.81 6.33 -21.12
CA PRO A 462 14.40 6.67 -20.92
C PRO A 462 13.46 5.45 -20.96
N ASN A 463 13.92 4.27 -21.41
CA ASN A 463 13.18 3.01 -21.37
C ASN A 463 13.50 2.10 -20.17
N ALA A 464 14.42 2.47 -19.28
CA ALA A 464 14.76 1.66 -18.10
C ALA A 464 13.61 1.57 -17.08
N ALA A 465 12.69 2.54 -17.07
CA ALA A 465 11.50 2.51 -16.24
C ALA A 465 10.42 1.52 -16.71
N SER A 466 10.57 0.92 -17.90
CA SER A 466 9.59 -0.01 -18.49
C SER A 466 10.12 -1.42 -18.77
N THR A 467 11.34 -1.77 -18.32
CA THR A 467 12.00 -3.07 -18.62
C THR A 467 12.63 -3.72 -17.40
N ALA A 468 12.01 -3.60 -16.23
CA ALA A 468 12.47 -4.28 -15.02
C ALA A 468 11.74 -5.62 -14.79
N SER A 469 11.82 -6.55 -15.74
CA SER A 469 11.83 -8.00 -15.48
C SER A 469 12.25 -8.77 -16.73
N SER A 470 13.47 -9.30 -16.72
CA SER A 470 13.91 -10.54 -17.39
C SER A 470 15.41 -10.44 -17.64
N ASP A 471 16.20 -11.04 -16.74
CA ASP A 471 17.48 -11.64 -17.13
C ASP A 471 18.03 -12.47 -15.96
N THR A 472 17.49 -13.69 -15.82
CA THR A 472 18.29 -14.83 -15.39
C THR A 472 17.86 -16.03 -16.21
N GLN A 473 18.32 -16.09 -17.46
CA GLN A 473 18.33 -17.33 -18.23
C GLN A 473 19.76 -17.87 -18.27
N SER A 474 19.94 -19.00 -17.60
CA SER A 474 21.15 -19.81 -17.66
C SER A 474 21.07 -20.66 -18.93
N ASP A 475 21.78 -20.25 -19.96
CA ASP A 475 22.03 -21.07 -21.13
C ASP A 475 23.18 -22.04 -20.84
N ASP A 476 22.84 -23.31 -20.59
CA ASP A 476 23.81 -24.42 -20.65
C ASP A 476 23.32 -25.46 -21.65
N ASN A 477 23.80 -25.34 -22.90
CA ASN A 477 23.93 -26.48 -23.80
C ASN A 477 24.90 -26.19 -24.97
N ALA A 478 26.18 -26.55 -24.81
CA ALA A 478 27.00 -27.04 -25.93
C ALA A 478 28.23 -27.82 -25.45
N ARG A 479 28.42 -28.98 -26.07
CA ARG A 479 29.46 -29.98 -25.83
C ARG A 479 30.87 -29.56 -26.27
N SER A 480 31.84 -30.14 -25.55
CA SER A 480 33.15 -30.68 -25.97
C SER A 480 34.38 -29.77 -26.04
N GLY A 481 35.48 -30.26 -25.44
CA GLY A 481 36.85 -29.99 -25.88
C GLY A 481 37.84 -29.51 -24.82
N ASP A 482 38.65 -30.45 -24.31
CA ASP A 482 40.05 -30.32 -23.87
C ASP A 482 40.51 -29.38 -22.73
N THR A 483 40.73 -30.04 -21.58
CA THR A 483 41.97 -30.16 -20.77
C THR A 483 43.06 -29.04 -20.70
N VAL A 484 43.41 -28.71 -19.43
CA VAL A 484 44.73 -28.33 -18.83
C VAL A 484 45.03 -26.86 -18.46
N TRP A 485 44.99 -26.62 -17.14
CA TRP A 485 45.79 -25.73 -16.24
C TRP A 485 46.13 -24.28 -16.61
N LYS A 486 45.72 -23.35 -15.73
CA LYS A 486 46.65 -22.53 -14.91
C LYS A 486 45.94 -21.83 -13.73
N ILE A 487 46.56 -22.00 -12.55
CA ILE A 487 46.25 -21.39 -11.25
C ILE A 487 46.69 -19.92 -11.25
N VAL A 488 45.87 -19.01 -10.69
CA VAL A 488 46.34 -17.88 -9.88
C VAL A 488 45.38 -17.68 -8.69
N ILE A 489 45.97 -17.70 -7.50
CA ILE A 489 45.39 -17.50 -6.16
C ILE A 489 45.53 -16.04 -5.77
N ILE A 490 44.45 -15.41 -5.27
CA ILE A 490 44.39 -14.41 -4.17
C ILE A 490 42.94 -14.52 -3.64
N GLY A 491 42.55 -15.07 -2.48
CA GLY A 491 43.09 -15.03 -1.11
C GLY A 491 42.60 -13.74 -0.42
N GLY A 492 41.76 -13.69 0.61
CA GLY A 492 41.17 -14.64 1.54
C GLY A 492 40.57 -13.80 2.69
N SER A 493 39.45 -14.23 3.30
CA SER A 493 39.03 -13.78 4.65
C SER A 493 37.81 -14.50 5.24
N VAL A 494 37.04 -15.31 4.49
CA VAL A 494 35.77 -15.87 5.03
C VAL A 494 35.89 -17.33 5.50
N VAL A 495 36.98 -18.04 5.16
CA VAL A 495 37.11 -19.49 5.45
C VAL A 495 37.73 -19.80 6.82
N CYS A 496 38.28 -18.81 7.54
CA CYS A 496 38.90 -19.04 8.85
C CYS A 496 37.92 -19.10 10.04
N PHE A 497 36.65 -18.69 9.88
CA PHE A 497 35.70 -18.69 10.99
C PHE A 497 34.91 -20.00 11.13
N ILE A 498 34.69 -20.71 10.02
CA ILE A 498 33.85 -21.94 10.00
C ILE A 498 34.64 -23.17 10.47
N VAL A 499 35.97 -23.20 10.30
CA VAL A 499 36.82 -24.30 10.76
C VAL A 499 37.11 -24.23 12.28
N ALA A 500 37.08 -23.04 12.88
CA ALA A 500 37.31 -22.86 14.32
C ALA A 500 36.12 -23.32 15.19
N VAL A 501 34.88 -23.16 14.71
CA VAL A 501 33.66 -23.56 15.44
C VAL A 501 33.42 -25.07 15.36
N LEU A 502 33.81 -25.72 14.25
CA LEU A 502 33.65 -27.18 14.08
C LEU A 502 34.74 -28.02 14.79
N LEU A 503 35.87 -27.42 15.19
CA LEU A 503 36.90 -28.09 15.98
C LEU A 503 36.71 -27.94 17.50
N ALA A 504 35.99 -26.92 17.98
CA ALA A 504 35.64 -26.78 19.40
C ALA A 504 34.55 -27.77 19.86
N ILE A 505 33.66 -28.19 18.95
CA ILE A 505 32.58 -29.16 19.24
C ILE A 505 33.11 -30.62 19.27
N ARG A 506 34.30 -30.88 18.72
CA ARG A 506 34.93 -32.22 18.70
C ARG A 506 35.92 -32.50 19.84
N ALA A 507 36.23 -31.52 20.70
CA ALA A 507 37.16 -31.66 21.82
C ALA A 507 36.50 -31.67 23.22
N GLY A 508 35.20 -31.39 23.34
CA GLY A 508 34.48 -31.32 24.63
C GLY A 508 33.88 -32.63 25.17
N ASN A 509 33.80 -33.69 24.36
CA ASN A 509 33.01 -34.89 24.68
C ASN A 509 33.84 -36.13 25.08
N LYS A 510 34.86 -35.95 25.93
CA LYS A 510 35.52 -37.06 26.63
C LYS A 510 36.03 -36.62 28.02
N LYS A 511 35.14 -36.58 29.02
CA LYS A 511 35.49 -36.95 30.40
C LYS A 511 34.25 -37.06 31.31
N TYR A 512 34.19 -38.20 32.01
CA TYR A 512 33.32 -38.59 33.13
C TYR A 512 31.93 -39.16 32.83
N GLY A 513 31.88 -40.50 32.81
CA GLY A 513 30.69 -41.27 33.15
C GLY A 513 30.67 -41.67 34.65
N LYS A 514 29.44 -41.83 35.15
CA LYS A 514 28.92 -42.69 36.24
C LYS A 514 29.68 -42.82 37.57
N GLY A 515 28.95 -42.48 38.65
CA GLY A 515 28.69 -43.43 39.74
C GLY A 515 28.79 -42.89 41.17
N LYS A 516 27.66 -42.45 41.75
CA LYS A 516 26.99 -43.06 42.92
C LYS A 516 25.73 -42.28 43.26
#